data_AF-A0A4R6BMS4-F1
#
_entry.id   AF-A0A4R6BMS4-F1
#
_cell.length_a   1.000
_cell.length_b   1.000
_cell.length_c   1.000
_cell.angle_alpha   90.00
_cell.angle_beta   90.00
_cell.angle_gamma   90.00
#
_symmetry.space_group_name_H-M   'P 1'
#
loop_
_entity.id
_entity.type
_entity.pdbx_description
1 polymer ?
#
loop_
_entity_poly.entity_id
_entity_poly.type
_entity_poly.pdbx_seq_one_letter_code
_entity_poly.pdbx_strand_id
1 'polypeptide(L)'
;MDFFEQYRADNLRLEKRHPLYRCPEANIHIVRILEQLTVPDNIKKSILAIDSAMRLGRQVKENNKEAVLLATDLLSAQFYHYNAEGYNQQLFTQLTAAVMTYNMLKSSFDQSKDASLIPDIEAAFIKPFLPVSHPAVQTLISHSELYTK
;
A
#
# COMPACT_ATOMS: atom_id res chain seq x y z
N MET A 1 -14.51 -5.74 15.46
CA MET A 1 -13.36 -4.89 15.14
C MET A 1 -13.17 -4.98 13.65
N ASP A 2 -13.39 -3.89 12.93
CA ASP A 2 -13.25 -3.89 11.47
C ASP A 2 -11.77 -4.11 11.06
N PHE A 3 -11.52 -4.38 9.78
CA PHE A 3 -10.16 -4.67 9.30
C PHE A 3 -9.17 -3.51 9.56
N PHE A 4 -9.65 -2.26 9.58
CA PHE A 4 -8.80 -1.09 9.75
C PHE A 4 -8.42 -0.88 11.22
N GLU A 5 -9.35 -1.11 12.14
CA GLU A 5 -9.08 -1.21 13.58
C GLU A 5 -8.09 -2.34 13.88
N GLN A 6 -8.25 -3.51 13.26
CA GLN A 6 -7.28 -4.61 13.35
C GLN A 6 -5.90 -4.20 12.84
N TYR A 7 -5.81 -3.61 11.65
CA TYR A 7 -4.56 -3.11 11.09
C TYR A 7 -3.86 -2.11 12.03
N ARG A 8 -4.61 -1.17 12.61
CA ARG A 8 -4.06 -0.20 13.58
C ARG A 8 -3.59 -0.88 14.87
N ALA A 9 -4.37 -1.83 15.39
CA ALA A 9 -4.00 -2.57 16.59
C ALA A 9 -2.73 -3.42 16.38
N ASP A 10 -2.61 -4.08 15.24
CA ASP A 10 -1.45 -4.90 14.87
C ASP A 10 -0.19 -4.03 14.76
N ASN A 11 -0.28 -2.87 14.11
CA ASN A 11 0.83 -1.92 14.00
C ASN A 11 1.21 -1.26 15.33
N LEU A 12 0.24 -0.89 16.17
CA LEU A 12 0.50 -0.34 17.49
C LEU A 12 1.28 -1.33 18.39
N ARG A 13 1.02 -2.64 18.24
CA ARG A 13 1.81 -3.68 18.94
C ARG A 13 3.26 -3.70 18.47
N LEU A 14 3.49 -3.55 17.16
CA LEU A 14 4.85 -3.48 16.60
C LEU A 14 5.58 -2.22 17.05
N GLU A 15 4.93 -1.06 17.04
CA GLU A 15 5.55 0.20 17.51
C GLU A 15 5.97 0.13 18.97
N LYS A 16 5.16 -0.50 19.83
CA LYS A 16 5.52 -0.74 21.23
C LYS A 16 6.74 -1.65 21.40
N ARG A 17 6.96 -2.58 20.47
CA ARG A 17 8.06 -3.55 20.51
C ARG A 17 9.32 -3.07 19.81
N HIS A 18 9.19 -2.23 18.80
CA HIS A 18 10.27 -1.80 17.91
C HIS A 18 10.38 -0.26 17.94
N PRO A 19 11.29 0.32 18.74
CA PRO A 19 11.35 1.76 18.97
C PRO A 19 11.54 2.61 17.71
N LEU A 20 12.22 2.08 16.70
CA LEU A 20 12.49 2.74 15.41
C LEU A 20 11.33 2.62 14.41
N TYR A 21 10.37 1.72 14.67
CA TYR A 21 9.25 1.51 13.78
C TYR A 21 8.13 2.50 14.07
N ARG A 22 7.64 3.17 13.03
CA ARG A 22 6.40 3.95 13.05
C ARG A 22 5.59 3.59 11.82
N CYS A 23 4.35 3.19 12.02
CA CYS A 23 3.41 2.97 10.94
C CYS A 23 2.99 4.33 10.38
N PRO A 24 3.11 4.56 9.06
CA PRO A 24 2.61 5.78 8.45
C PRO A 24 1.07 5.80 8.50
N GLU A 25 0.50 7.00 8.34
CA GLU A 25 -0.94 7.13 8.15
C GLU A 25 -1.37 6.42 6.87
N ALA A 26 -2.40 5.57 6.98
CA ALA A 26 -2.95 4.87 5.82
C ALA A 26 -3.71 5.83 4.91
N ASN A 27 -3.62 5.62 3.60
CA ASN A 27 -4.38 6.42 2.64
C ASN A 27 -5.90 6.20 2.84
N ILE A 28 -6.60 7.24 3.29
CA ILE A 28 -8.04 7.17 3.60
C ILE A 28 -8.90 6.81 2.39
N HIS A 29 -8.50 7.19 1.17
CA HIS A 29 -9.23 6.82 -0.04
C HIS A 29 -9.13 5.33 -0.32
N ILE A 30 -7.97 4.72 -0.04
CA ILE A 30 -7.79 3.26 -0.12
C ILE A 30 -8.63 2.57 0.94
N VAL A 31 -8.61 3.05 2.19
CA VAL A 31 -9.46 2.50 3.27
C VAL A 31 -10.93 2.45 2.84
N ARG A 32 -11.47 3.56 2.33
CA ARG A 32 -12.87 3.64 1.85
C ARG A 32 -13.17 2.69 0.70
N ILE A 33 -12.23 2.47 -0.21
CA ILE A 33 -12.40 1.48 -1.28
C ILE A 33 -12.46 0.08 -0.68
N LEU A 34 -11.53 -0.26 0.22
CA LEU A 34 -11.45 -1.59 0.84
C LEU A 34 -12.67 -1.92 1.69
N GLU A 35 -13.30 -0.93 2.35
CA GLU A 35 -14.57 -1.10 3.06
C GLU A 35 -15.68 -1.66 2.14
N GLN A 36 -15.67 -1.27 0.87
CA GLN A 36 -16.67 -1.68 -0.12
C GLN A 36 -16.35 -3.01 -0.82
N LEU A 37 -15.11 -3.48 -0.73
CA LEU A 37 -14.70 -4.73 -1.38
C LEU A 37 -15.17 -5.95 -0.60
N THR A 38 -15.72 -6.92 -1.33
CA THR A 38 -16.06 -8.26 -0.82
C THR A 38 -14.84 -9.18 -0.87
N VAL A 39 -13.78 -8.81 -0.14
CA VAL A 39 -12.57 -9.64 0.05
C VAL A 39 -12.31 -9.85 1.54
N PRO A 40 -11.60 -10.92 1.95
CA PRO A 40 -11.30 -11.16 3.36
C PRO A 40 -10.53 -10.01 4.03
N ASP A 41 -10.77 -9.79 5.32
CA ASP A 41 -10.16 -8.70 6.09
C ASP A 41 -8.63 -8.75 6.07
N ASN A 42 -8.02 -9.93 6.13
CA ASN A 42 -6.57 -10.09 6.03
C ASN A 42 -6.03 -9.62 4.67
N ILE A 43 -6.79 -9.82 3.58
CA ILE A 43 -6.44 -9.29 2.26
C ILE A 43 -6.51 -7.76 2.26
N LYS A 44 -7.56 -7.17 2.86
CA LYS A 44 -7.66 -5.70 3.02
C LYS A 44 -6.48 -5.13 3.81
N LYS A 45 -6.14 -5.75 4.95
CA LYS A 45 -4.97 -5.37 5.76
C LYS A 45 -3.66 -5.50 4.97
N SER A 46 -3.53 -6.52 4.14
CA SER A 46 -2.35 -6.70 3.29
C SER A 46 -2.18 -5.58 2.27
N ILE A 47 -3.29 -5.15 1.64
CA ILE A 47 -3.29 -4.04 0.68
C ILE A 47 -2.88 -2.74 1.37
N LEU A 48 -3.41 -2.48 2.57
CA LEU A 48 -3.00 -1.31 3.37
C LEU A 48 -1.52 -1.34 3.73
N ALA A 49 -1.02 -2.49 4.18
CA ALA A 49 0.38 -2.64 4.58
C ALA A 49 1.32 -2.33 3.40
N ILE A 50 1.06 -2.91 2.22
CA ILE A 50 1.95 -2.75 1.08
C ILE A 50 1.84 -1.38 0.42
N ASP A 51 0.64 -0.79 0.34
CA ASP A 51 0.48 0.59 -0.14
C ASP A 51 1.22 1.57 0.79
N SER A 52 1.05 1.40 2.11
CA SER A 52 1.74 2.19 3.13
C SER A 52 3.26 2.06 3.00
N ALA A 53 3.77 0.84 2.81
CA ALA A 53 5.20 0.59 2.60
C ALA A 53 5.73 1.35 1.37
N MET A 54 5.05 1.21 0.24
CA MET A 54 5.50 1.81 -1.02
C MET A 54 5.47 3.35 -0.98
N ARG A 55 4.42 3.94 -0.38
CA ARG A 55 4.32 5.41 -0.23
C ARG A 55 5.36 5.94 0.74
N LEU A 56 5.59 5.25 1.86
CA LEU A 56 6.60 5.62 2.84
C LEU A 56 8.02 5.55 2.26
N GLY A 57 8.31 4.56 1.41
CA GLY A 57 9.60 4.42 0.73
C GLY A 57 9.98 5.63 -0.13
N ARG A 58 9.00 6.42 -0.59
CA ARG A 58 9.24 7.69 -1.33
C ARG A 58 9.74 8.82 -0.44
N GLN A 59 9.68 8.66 0.88
CA GLN A 59 10.06 9.66 1.87
C GLN A 59 11.44 9.40 2.48
N VAL A 60 12.18 8.42 1.95
CA VAL A 60 13.56 8.12 2.35
C VAL A 60 14.45 9.33 2.04
N LYS A 61 15.12 9.82 3.08
CA LYS A 61 16.12 10.89 3.07
C LYS A 61 17.28 10.47 3.96
N GLU A 62 18.46 11.04 3.77
CA GLU A 62 19.64 10.64 4.56
C GLU A 62 19.43 10.77 6.09
N ASN A 63 18.63 11.74 6.55
CA ASN A 63 18.38 11.95 7.98
C ASN A 63 17.31 11.03 8.61
N ASN A 64 16.55 10.27 7.82
CA ASN A 64 15.52 9.34 8.31
C ASN A 64 15.65 7.92 7.72
N LYS A 65 16.71 7.67 6.94
CA LYS A 65 16.90 6.50 6.10
C LYS A 65 16.73 5.19 6.83
N GLU A 66 17.39 5.02 7.97
CA GLU A 66 17.34 3.79 8.76
C GLU A 66 15.92 3.47 9.23
N ALA A 67 15.23 4.45 9.82
CA ALA A 67 13.88 4.29 10.32
C ALA A 67 12.87 4.01 9.19
N VAL A 68 12.97 4.75 8.08
CA VAL A 68 12.06 4.61 6.95
C VAL A 68 12.25 3.26 6.25
N LEU A 69 13.49 2.86 5.95
CA LEU A 69 13.77 1.57 5.29
C LEU A 69 13.30 0.38 6.14
N LEU A 70 13.59 0.40 7.45
CA LEU A 70 13.13 -0.66 8.35
C LEU A 70 11.60 -0.69 8.46
N ALA A 71 10.94 0.47 8.46
CA ALA A 71 9.48 0.53 8.47
C ALA A 71 8.86 0.01 7.18
N THR A 72 9.43 0.33 6.01
CA THR A 72 8.95 -0.20 4.73
C THR A 72 9.14 -1.71 4.63
N ASP A 73 10.25 -2.24 5.14
CA ASP A 73 10.52 -3.67 5.15
C ASP A 73 9.56 -4.40 6.11
N LEU A 74 9.30 -3.83 7.29
CA LEU A 74 8.37 -4.42 8.25
C LEU A 74 6.92 -4.41 7.75
N LEU A 75 6.49 -3.35 7.07
CA LEU A 75 5.17 -3.29 6.42
C LEU A 75 5.08 -4.28 5.25
N SER A 76 6.15 -4.44 4.48
CA SER A 76 6.23 -5.46 3.44
C SER A 76 6.16 -6.88 4.03
N ALA A 77 6.82 -7.12 5.17
CA ALA A 77 6.70 -8.39 5.89
C ALA A 77 5.28 -8.62 6.44
N GLN A 78 4.60 -7.58 6.93
CA GLN A 78 3.19 -7.65 7.32
C GLN A 78 2.28 -8.00 6.13
N PHE A 79 2.56 -7.45 4.95
CA PHE A 79 1.84 -7.83 3.73
C PHE A 79 1.90 -9.35 3.49
N TYR A 80 3.08 -9.96 3.61
CA TYR A 80 3.23 -11.42 3.49
C TYR A 80 2.53 -12.16 4.63
N HIS A 81 2.65 -11.67 5.86
CA HIS A 81 2.01 -12.27 7.03
C HIS A 81 0.48 -12.32 6.89
N TYR A 82 -0.16 -11.22 6.52
CA TYR A 82 -1.61 -11.19 6.33
C TYR A 82 -2.08 -12.06 5.16
N ASN A 83 -1.28 -12.19 4.09
CA ASN A 83 -1.60 -13.11 2.99
C ASN A 83 -1.42 -14.59 3.36
N ALA A 84 -0.62 -14.91 4.38
CA ALA A 84 -0.48 -16.27 4.87
C ALA A 84 -1.69 -16.74 5.69
N GLU A 85 -2.40 -15.81 6.34
CA GLU A 85 -3.67 -16.08 7.02
C GLU A 85 -4.74 -16.47 5.99
N GLY A 86 -5.27 -17.71 6.06
CA GLY A 86 -6.26 -18.16 5.08
C GLY A 86 -5.74 -18.12 3.64
N TYR A 87 -4.49 -18.55 3.46
CA TYR A 87 -3.74 -18.47 2.20
C TYR A 87 -4.57 -18.78 0.96
N ASN A 88 -4.62 -17.81 0.06
CA ASN A 88 -5.22 -17.93 -1.27
C ASN A 88 -4.14 -17.63 -2.31
N GLN A 89 -3.67 -18.68 -2.99
CA GLN A 89 -2.58 -18.58 -3.97
C GLN A 89 -2.88 -17.58 -5.10
N GLN A 90 -4.12 -17.52 -5.57
CA GLN A 90 -4.50 -16.62 -6.67
C GLN A 90 -4.41 -15.15 -6.23
N LEU A 91 -5.01 -14.81 -5.09
CA LEU A 91 -4.97 -13.45 -4.53
C LEU A 91 -3.53 -13.04 -4.20
N PHE A 92 -2.77 -13.95 -3.58
CA PHE A 92 -1.38 -13.71 -3.26
C PHE A 92 -0.56 -13.40 -4.52
N THR A 93 -0.69 -14.22 -5.56
CA THR A 93 0.01 -14.03 -6.85
C THR A 93 -0.36 -12.70 -7.49
N GLN A 94 -1.65 -12.34 -7.49
CA GLN A 94 -2.13 -11.05 -8.02
C GLN A 94 -1.51 -9.87 -7.27
N LEU A 95 -1.48 -9.91 -5.94
CA LEU A 95 -0.94 -8.83 -5.13
C LEU A 95 0.59 -8.72 -5.25
N THR A 96 1.32 -9.84 -5.30
CA THR A 96 2.78 -9.79 -5.53
C THR A 96 3.11 -9.28 -6.93
N ALA A 97 2.31 -9.62 -7.94
CA ALA A 97 2.46 -9.06 -9.28
C ALA A 97 2.17 -7.55 -9.31
N ALA A 98 1.20 -7.09 -8.50
CA ALA A 98 0.93 -5.66 -8.33
C ALA A 98 2.11 -4.92 -7.69
N VAL A 99 2.82 -5.51 -6.72
CA VAL A 99 4.06 -4.94 -6.14
C VAL A 99 5.13 -4.77 -7.21
N MET A 100 5.38 -5.81 -8.01
CA MET A 100 6.34 -5.74 -9.11
C MET A 100 5.96 -4.65 -10.11
N THR A 101 4.69 -4.61 -10.51
CA THR A 101 4.15 -3.62 -11.44
C THR A 101 4.29 -2.20 -10.90
N TYR A 102 3.96 -1.96 -9.64
CA TYR A 102 4.14 -0.68 -8.97
C TYR A 102 5.59 -0.21 -9.06
N ASN A 103 6.55 -1.07 -8.69
CA ASN A 103 7.97 -0.72 -8.71
C ASN A 103 8.47 -0.40 -10.12
N MET A 104 8.06 -1.17 -11.13
CA MET A 104 8.41 -0.89 -12.53
C MET A 104 7.84 0.45 -12.99
N LEU A 105 6.54 0.68 -12.81
CA LEU A 105 5.88 1.93 -13.21
C LEU A 105 6.47 3.13 -12.48
N LYS A 106 6.75 2.99 -11.19
CA LYS A 106 7.35 4.05 -10.38
C LYS A 106 8.76 4.39 -10.85
N SER A 107 9.58 3.38 -11.15
CA SER A 107 10.91 3.57 -11.73
C SER A 107 10.83 4.29 -13.08
N SER A 108 9.89 3.89 -13.94
CA SER A 108 9.66 4.56 -15.23
C SER A 108 9.23 6.02 -15.01
N PHE A 109 8.29 6.29 -14.10
CA PHE A 109 7.85 7.65 -13.78
C PHE A 109 8.99 8.51 -13.22
N ASP A 110 9.86 7.97 -12.37
CA ASP A 110 10.98 8.75 -11.83
C ASP A 110 11.99 9.16 -12.90
N GLN A 111 12.11 8.37 -13.98
CA GLN A 111 12.96 8.68 -15.12
C GLN A 111 12.29 9.63 -16.13
N SER A 112 11.02 9.39 -16.47
CA SER A 112 10.33 10.11 -17.56
C SER A 112 9.49 11.31 -17.10
N LYS A 113 9.04 11.30 -15.84
CA LYS A 113 8.00 12.22 -15.31
C LYS A 113 6.70 12.20 -16.12
N ASP A 114 6.42 11.08 -16.78
CA ASP A 114 5.22 10.91 -17.59
C ASP A 114 3.97 10.77 -16.71
N ALA A 115 3.14 11.82 -16.68
CA ALA A 115 1.91 11.87 -15.90
C ALA A 115 0.88 10.81 -16.31
N SER A 116 0.98 10.23 -17.50
CA SER A 116 0.09 9.14 -17.94
C SER A 116 0.24 7.87 -17.10
N LEU A 117 1.37 7.72 -16.38
CA LEU A 117 1.64 6.58 -15.50
C LEU A 117 0.98 6.69 -14.12
N ILE A 118 0.59 7.90 -13.70
CA ILE A 118 0.07 8.17 -12.34
C ILE A 118 -1.17 7.32 -12.00
N PRO A 119 -2.19 7.20 -12.88
CA PRO A 119 -3.36 6.38 -12.59
C PRO A 119 -3.02 4.93 -12.23
N ASP A 120 -2.09 4.31 -12.97
CA ASP A 120 -1.69 2.92 -12.74
C ASP A 120 -0.81 2.75 -11.50
N ILE A 121 0.01 3.75 -11.17
CA ILE A 121 0.82 3.76 -9.94
C ILE A 121 -0.10 3.85 -8.71
N GLU A 122 -1.04 4.80 -8.71
CA GLU A 122 -1.92 5.04 -7.56
C GLU A 122 -2.92 3.91 -7.34
N ALA A 123 -3.41 3.30 -8.42
CA ALA A 123 -4.36 2.21 -8.34
C ALA A 123 -3.70 0.82 -8.26
N ALA A 124 -2.37 0.71 -8.23
CA ALA A 124 -1.67 -0.58 -8.43
C ALA A 124 -2.20 -1.74 -7.57
N PHE A 125 -2.47 -1.48 -6.29
CA PHE A 125 -2.93 -2.50 -5.34
C PHE A 125 -4.46 -2.68 -5.29
N ILE A 126 -5.20 -1.82 -5.97
CA ILE A 126 -6.67 -1.84 -6.04
C ILE A 126 -7.17 -2.34 -7.40
N LYS A 127 -6.42 -2.09 -8.45
CA LYS A 127 -6.71 -2.46 -9.84
C LYS A 127 -7.09 -3.95 -10.04
N PRO A 128 -6.53 -4.92 -9.28
CA PRO A 128 -6.98 -6.32 -9.36
C PRO A 128 -8.45 -6.54 -8.96
N PHE A 129 -9.01 -5.65 -8.15
CA PHE A 129 -10.35 -5.77 -7.57
C PHE A 129 -11.35 -4.77 -8.15
N LEU A 130 -10.87 -3.61 -8.61
CA LEU A 130 -11.71 -2.51 -9.04
C LEU A 130 -11.05 -1.78 -10.21
N PRO A 131 -11.76 -1.54 -11.34
CA PRO A 131 -11.17 -0.92 -12.50
C PRO A 131 -10.80 0.55 -12.23
N VAL A 132 -9.79 1.06 -12.94
CA VAL A 132 -9.33 2.46 -12.82
C VAL A 132 -10.45 3.46 -13.11
N SER A 133 -11.40 3.12 -13.99
CA SER A 133 -12.56 3.95 -14.31
C SER A 133 -13.59 4.06 -13.17
N HIS A 134 -13.47 3.27 -12.11
CA HIS A 134 -14.42 3.30 -11.00
C HIS A 134 -14.34 4.65 -10.25
N PRO A 135 -15.48 5.28 -9.88
CA PRO A 135 -15.50 6.61 -9.26
C PRO A 135 -14.62 6.75 -8.00
N ALA A 136 -14.62 5.73 -7.14
CA ALA A 136 -13.78 5.73 -5.93
C ALA A 136 -12.27 5.69 -6.27
N VAL A 137 -11.89 4.99 -7.34
CA VAL A 137 -10.50 4.91 -7.81
C VAL A 137 -10.10 6.22 -8.49
N GLN A 138 -10.98 6.82 -9.28
CA GLN A 138 -10.79 8.17 -9.82
C GLN A 138 -10.57 9.20 -8.72
N THR A 139 -11.32 9.11 -7.62
CA THR A 139 -11.14 9.97 -6.44
C THR A 139 -9.76 9.75 -5.79
N LEU A 140 -9.31 8.50 -5.64
CA LEU A 140 -7.96 8.21 -5.16
C LEU A 140 -6.90 8.86 -6.05
N ILE A 141 -7.03 8.70 -7.37
CA ILE A 141 -6.08 9.22 -8.36
C ILE A 141 -6.03 10.75 -8.33
N SER A 142 -7.19 11.43 -8.26
CA SER A 142 -7.25 12.90 -8.28
C SER A 142 -6.57 13.55 -7.07
N HIS A 143 -6.35 12.80 -5.98
CA HIS A 143 -5.64 13.25 -4.78
C HIS A 143 -4.16 12.82 -4.78
N SER A 144 -3.63 12.33 -5.91
CA SER A 144 -2.24 11.91 -5.99
C SER A 144 -1.26 13.07 -5.85
N GLU A 145 -0.30 12.91 -4.93
CA GLU A 145 0.87 13.79 -4.81
C GLU A 145 1.86 13.68 -5.97
N LEU A 146 1.65 12.77 -6.92
CA LEU A 146 2.50 12.64 -8.11
C LEU A 146 2.20 13.71 -9.16
N TYR A 147 1.02 14.33 -9.14
CA TYR A 147 0.69 15.43 -10.06
C TYR A 147 1.41 16.74 -9.70
N THR A 148 1.93 16.87 -8.48
CA THR A 148 2.52 18.10 -7.95
C THR A 148 4.05 18.05 -7.82
N LYS A 149 4.68 16.95 -8.23
CA LYS A 149 6.15 16.73 -8.17
C LYS A 149 6.76 16.62 -9.55
#